data_AF-A0AAX4J8E3-F1
#
_entry.id   AF-A0AAX4J8E3-F1
#
_cell.length_a   1.000
_cell.length_b   1.000
_cell.length_c   1.000
_cell.angle_alpha   90.00
_cell.angle_beta   90.00
_cell.angle_gamma   90.00
#
_symmetry.space_group_name_H-M   'P 1'
#
loop_
_entity.id
_entity.type
_entity.pdbx_description
1 polymer ?
#
loop_
_entity_poly.entity_id
_entity_poly.type
_entity_poly.pdbx_seq_one_letter_code
_entity_poly.pdbx_strand_id
1 'polypeptide(L)'
;MNYKIEIPRDWRTSEIRFIDEMPLCLIDKLDKEIYKESINSINNIFKPKYSYLGIFKMLTLVPYLFSDKSSYDKDLDKVIENVNKKLKDKGMSFGNPKYENYTHLVLKIDE
;
A
#
# COMPACT_ATOMS: atom_id res chain seq x y z
N MET A 1 3.40 23.94 -2.45
CA MET A 1 4.55 23.65 -1.54
C MET A 1 4.47 22.16 -1.22
N ASN A 2 5.51 21.34 -1.46
CA ASN A 2 5.37 19.88 -1.35
C ASN A 2 5.39 19.43 0.12
N TYR A 3 4.23 19.36 0.76
CA TYR A 3 4.10 18.77 2.09
C TYR A 3 4.14 17.24 1.95
N LYS A 4 5.05 16.59 2.68
CA LYS A 4 5.21 15.14 2.68
C LYS A 4 4.80 14.58 4.02
N ILE A 5 3.89 13.63 4.01
CA ILE A 5 3.48 12.88 5.19
C ILE A 5 3.97 11.45 5.02
N GLU A 6 4.72 10.98 6.00
CA GLU A 6 5.20 9.61 6.05
C GLU A 6 4.23 8.76 6.84
N ILE A 7 3.77 7.69 6.22
CA ILE A 7 2.93 6.68 6.85
C ILE A 7 3.83 5.48 7.09
N PRO A 8 4.20 5.19 8.33
CA PRO A 8 5.15 4.13 8.64
C PRO A 8 4.52 2.76 8.43
N ARG A 9 5.39 1.77 8.19
CA ARG A 9 5.03 0.37 8.28
C ARG A 9 4.63 -0.01 9.71
N ASP A 10 3.63 -0.86 9.84
CA ASP A 10 3.25 -1.51 11.08
C ASP A 10 4.31 -2.55 11.48
N TRP A 11 5.18 -2.12 12.40
CA TRP A 11 6.27 -2.93 12.95
C TRP A 11 5.79 -4.16 13.73
N ARG A 12 4.52 -4.20 14.14
CA ARG A 12 3.94 -5.35 14.86
C ARG A 12 3.76 -6.56 13.96
N THR A 13 3.78 -6.36 12.64
CA THR A 13 3.58 -7.42 11.66
C THR A 13 4.89 -7.71 10.91
N SER A 14 5.18 -9.00 10.70
CA SER A 14 6.28 -9.43 9.84
C SER A 14 6.01 -9.16 8.34
N GLU A 15 4.77 -8.80 7.99
CA GLU A 15 4.30 -8.48 6.64
C GLU A 15 4.51 -7.00 6.29
N ILE A 16 4.57 -6.68 5.00
CA ILE A 16 4.55 -5.28 4.54
C ILE A 16 3.12 -4.78 4.73
N ARG A 17 2.90 -3.91 5.72
CA ARG A 17 1.61 -3.31 6.03
C ARG A 17 1.83 -1.90 6.55
N PHE A 18 1.17 -0.91 5.99
CA PHE A 18 1.21 0.48 6.45
C PHE A 18 0.09 0.74 7.46
N ILE A 19 0.35 1.66 8.39
CA ILE A 19 -0.65 2.09 9.37
C ILE A 19 -1.83 2.76 8.65
N ASP A 20 -3.04 2.29 8.93
CA ASP A 20 -4.29 2.81 8.36
C ASP A 20 -4.96 3.88 9.23
N GLU A 21 -4.40 4.16 10.40
CA GLU A 21 -4.75 5.34 11.19
C GLU A 21 -4.38 6.61 10.43
N MET A 22 -5.29 7.58 10.44
CA MET A 22 -5.15 8.82 9.68
C MET A 22 -4.35 9.84 10.49
N PRO A 23 -3.23 10.36 9.95
CA PRO A 23 -2.49 11.46 10.56
C PRO A 23 -3.38 12.68 10.82
N LEU A 24 -3.23 13.32 11.99
CA LEU A 24 -4.03 14.48 12.39
C LEU A 24 -3.95 15.64 11.38
N CYS A 25 -2.79 15.81 10.74
CA CYS A 25 -2.55 16.85 9.72
C CYS A 25 -3.36 16.67 8.43
N LEU A 26 -4.04 15.52 8.26
CA LEU A 26 -4.90 15.23 7.11
C LEU A 26 -6.38 15.43 7.38
N ILE A 27 -6.81 15.57 8.64
CA ILE A 27 -8.23 15.49 9.04
C ILE A 27 -9.12 16.43 8.23
N ASP A 28 -8.64 17.65 7.99
CA ASP A 28 -9.40 18.67 7.26
C ASP A 28 -9.06 18.73 5.76
N LYS A 29 -8.12 17.90 5.29
CA LYS A 29 -7.60 17.92 3.92
C LYS A 29 -8.07 16.75 3.07
N LEU A 30 -8.30 15.59 3.69
CA LEU A 30 -8.70 14.37 3.00
C LEU A 30 -9.81 13.69 3.77
N ASP A 31 -10.81 13.18 3.05
CA ASP A 31 -11.87 12.39 3.68
C ASP A 31 -11.28 11.10 4.30
N LYS A 32 -11.69 10.82 5.54
CA LYS A 32 -11.19 9.68 6.32
C LYS A 32 -11.50 8.34 5.66
N GLU A 33 -12.65 8.19 5.01
CA GLU A 33 -13.04 6.98 4.31
C GLU A 33 -12.17 6.80 3.05
N ILE A 34 -11.96 7.87 2.28
CA ILE A 34 -11.07 7.85 1.10
C ILE A 34 -9.65 7.47 1.51
N TYR A 35 -9.12 8.05 2.59
CA TYR A 35 -7.81 7.71 3.12
C TYR A 35 -7.73 6.23 3.48
N LYS A 36 -8.70 5.74 4.26
CA LYS A 36 -8.72 4.35 4.74
C LYS A 36 -8.88 3.36 3.58
N GLU A 37 -9.73 3.67 2.58
CA GLU A 37 -9.88 2.85 1.38
C GLU A 37 -8.57 2.77 0.59
N SER A 38 -7.87 3.90 0.48
CA SER A 38 -6.60 4.00 -0.24
C SER A 38 -5.50 3.16 0.44
N ILE A 39 -5.30 3.32 1.74
CA ILE A 39 -4.31 2.55 2.50
C ILE A 39 -4.64 1.06 2.50
N ASN A 40 -5.93 0.70 2.63
CA ASN A 40 -6.33 -0.70 2.55
C ASN A 40 -6.09 -1.31 1.16
N SER A 41 -6.32 -0.56 0.10
CA SER A 41 -6.02 -1.01 -1.27
C SER A 41 -4.54 -1.32 -1.45
N ILE A 42 -3.67 -0.47 -0.91
CA ILE A 42 -2.21 -0.66 -0.91
C ILE A 42 -1.82 -1.88 -0.06
N ASN A 43 -2.33 -1.97 1.17
CA ASN A 43 -2.05 -3.07 2.08
C ASN A 43 -2.52 -4.43 1.54
N ASN A 44 -3.63 -4.47 0.80
CA ASN A 44 -4.16 -5.71 0.23
C ASN A 44 -3.24 -6.34 -0.82
N ILE A 45 -2.31 -5.57 -1.41
CA ILE A 45 -1.32 -6.12 -2.34
C ILE A 45 -0.36 -7.05 -1.62
N PHE A 46 0.05 -6.66 -0.41
CA PHE A 46 1.03 -7.38 0.39
C PHE A 46 0.43 -8.47 1.26
N LYS A 47 -0.90 -8.47 1.45
CA LYS A 47 -1.58 -9.57 2.14
C LYS A 47 -1.30 -10.87 1.39
N PRO A 48 -0.98 -11.96 2.10
CA PRO A 48 -0.77 -13.23 1.45
C PRO A 48 -2.07 -13.63 0.74
N LYS A 49 -2.00 -13.74 -0.59
CA LYS A 49 -3.11 -14.17 -1.45
C LYS A 49 -3.33 -15.69 -1.31
N TYR A 50 -3.40 -16.22 -0.08
CA TYR A 50 -3.93 -17.55 0.18
C TYR A 50 -5.43 -17.50 -0.10
N SER A 51 -5.75 -17.53 -1.39
CA SER A 51 -7.09 -17.80 -1.87
C SER A 51 -7.47 -19.20 -1.37
N TYR A 52 -8.72 -19.37 -0.96
CA TYR A 52 -9.34 -20.63 -0.54
C TYR A 52 -9.15 -21.82 -1.52
N LEU A 53 -8.56 -21.58 -2.70
CA LEU A 53 -8.04 -22.56 -3.65
C LEU A 53 -6.72 -23.26 -3.22
N GLY A 54 -6.05 -22.77 -2.17
CA GLY A 54 -4.72 -23.21 -1.75
C GLY A 54 -4.64 -24.53 -0.97
N ILE A 55 -5.76 -25.05 -0.44
CA ILE A 55 -5.75 -26.32 0.30
C ILE A 55 -5.40 -27.49 -0.64
N PHE A 56 -5.78 -27.44 -1.92
CA PHE A 56 -5.47 -28.51 -2.88
C PHE A 56 -4.05 -28.48 -3.46
N LYS A 57 -3.30 -27.37 -3.33
CA LYS A 57 -1.93 -27.24 -3.87
C LYS A 57 -0.82 -27.45 -2.83
N MET A 58 -1.16 -27.63 -1.56
CA MET A 58 -0.19 -27.75 -0.47
C MET A 58 0.66 -29.04 -0.53
N LEU A 59 0.36 -29.98 -1.44
CA LEU A 59 1.08 -31.25 -1.58
C LEU A 59 2.23 -31.25 -2.60
N THR A 60 2.44 -30.21 -3.43
CA THR A 60 3.33 -30.37 -4.61
C THR A 60 4.44 -29.35 -4.86
N LEU A 61 4.56 -28.23 -4.15
CA LEU A 61 5.42 -27.12 -4.64
C LEU A 61 6.31 -26.47 -3.56
N VAL A 62 7.13 -27.30 -2.92
CA VAL A 62 8.18 -26.87 -1.97
C VAL A 62 9.36 -26.06 -2.58
N PRO A 63 9.54 -25.82 -3.90
CA PRO A 63 10.62 -24.93 -4.36
C PRO A 63 10.21 -23.56 -4.95
N TYR A 64 8.94 -23.10 -4.88
CA TYR A 64 8.51 -21.86 -5.56
C TYR A 64 8.61 -20.56 -4.73
N LEU A 65 9.16 -20.61 -3.52
CA LEU A 65 9.13 -19.49 -2.55
C LEU A 65 10.17 -18.38 -2.81
N PHE A 66 11.01 -18.47 -3.84
CA PHE A 66 12.09 -17.50 -4.11
C PHE A 66 11.89 -16.62 -5.35
N SER A 67 10.79 -16.77 -6.10
CA SER A 67 10.59 -16.11 -7.40
C SER A 67 9.70 -14.84 -7.40
N ASP A 68 9.01 -14.51 -6.30
CA ASP A 68 7.80 -13.67 -6.38
C ASP A 68 7.94 -12.18 -6.01
N LYS A 69 9.16 -11.64 -5.84
CA LYS A 69 9.31 -10.17 -5.67
C LYS A 69 8.80 -9.38 -6.88
N SER A 70 8.89 -9.93 -8.09
CA SER A 70 8.49 -9.24 -9.32
C SER A 70 6.96 -9.13 -9.52
N SER A 71 6.18 -9.95 -8.81
CA SER A 71 4.72 -10.02 -8.96
C SER A 71 4.03 -8.86 -8.24
N TYR A 72 4.48 -8.54 -7.03
CA TYR A 72 3.90 -7.47 -6.20
C TYR A 72 4.12 -6.08 -6.78
N ASP A 73 5.28 -5.82 -7.40
CA ASP A 73 5.62 -4.47 -7.88
C ASP A 73 4.70 -3.99 -9.01
N LYS A 74 4.29 -4.90 -9.91
CA LYS A 74 3.35 -4.54 -10.99
C LYS A 74 1.94 -4.27 -10.47
N ASP A 75 1.49 -5.06 -9.51
CA ASP A 75 0.20 -4.85 -8.85
C ASP A 75 0.21 -3.55 -8.03
N LEU A 76 1.31 -3.28 -7.35
CA LEU A 76 1.56 -2.05 -6.61
C LEU A 76 1.54 -0.81 -7.50
N ASP A 77 2.24 -0.82 -8.63
CA ASP A 77 2.24 0.29 -9.58
C ASP A 77 0.80 0.63 -10.02
N LYS A 78 -0.01 -0.38 -10.36
CA LYS A 78 -1.41 -0.18 -10.77
C LYS A 78 -2.30 0.36 -9.66
N VAL A 79 -2.17 -0.17 -8.43
CA VAL A 79 -2.98 0.30 -7.30
C VAL A 79 -2.60 1.73 -6.92
N ILE A 80 -1.30 2.05 -6.88
CA ILE A 80 -0.84 3.42 -6.61
C ILE A 80 -1.35 4.37 -7.69
N GLU A 81 -1.31 3.99 -8.97
CA GLU A 81 -1.87 4.80 -10.05
C GLU A 81 -3.39 5.04 -9.86
N ASN A 82 -4.15 4.00 -9.54
CA ASN A 82 -5.59 4.10 -9.33
C ASN A 82 -5.95 4.97 -8.11
N VAL A 83 -5.23 4.79 -7.01
CA VAL A 83 -5.40 5.63 -5.81
C VAL A 83 -5.03 7.08 -6.12
N ASN A 84 -3.93 7.32 -6.82
CA ASN A 84 -3.51 8.67 -7.19
C ASN A 84 -4.48 9.36 -8.14
N LYS A 85 -5.16 8.61 -9.01
CA LYS A 85 -6.28 9.17 -9.81
C LYS A 85 -7.41 9.68 -8.93
N LYS A 86 -7.77 8.95 -7.86
CA LYS A 86 -8.80 9.39 -6.89
C LYS A 86 -8.35 10.63 -6.09
N LEU A 87 -7.07 10.69 -5.74
CA LEU A 87 -6.50 11.77 -4.92
C LEU A 87 -6.14 13.03 -5.71
N LYS A 88 -6.06 12.93 -7.04
CA LYS A 88 -5.68 14.04 -7.93
C LYS A 88 -6.56 15.27 -7.74
N ASP A 89 -7.87 15.06 -7.60
CA ASP A 89 -8.85 16.15 -7.41
C ASP A 89 -8.70 16.86 -6.06
N LYS A 90 -7.91 16.28 -5.14
CA LYS A 90 -7.56 16.85 -3.84
C LYS A 90 -6.16 17.44 -3.80
N GLY A 91 -5.45 17.48 -4.93
CA GLY A 91 -4.04 17.90 -4.98
C GLY A 91 -3.13 16.95 -4.20
N MET A 92 -3.46 15.65 -4.13
CA MET A 92 -2.69 14.68 -3.35
C MET A 92 -2.24 13.49 -4.19
N SER A 93 -1.13 12.87 -3.78
CA SER A 93 -0.67 11.62 -4.38
C SER A 93 0.21 10.81 -3.43
N PHE A 94 0.03 9.49 -3.41
CA PHE A 94 0.97 8.58 -2.80
C PHE A 94 2.17 8.33 -3.71
N GLY A 95 3.36 8.46 -3.13
CA GLY A 95 4.60 7.93 -3.67
C GLY A 95 4.59 6.41 -3.62
N ASN A 96 5.27 5.78 -4.57
CA ASN A 96 5.38 4.34 -4.57
C ASN A 96 6.33 3.88 -3.45
N PRO A 97 5.89 3.00 -2.53
CA PRO A 97 6.69 2.60 -1.37
C PRO A 97 7.95 1.80 -1.74
N LYS A 98 8.08 1.30 -2.98
CA LYS A 98 9.31 0.65 -3.47
C LYS A 98 10.53 1.57 -3.39
N TYR A 99 10.33 2.88 -3.57
CA TYR A 99 11.41 3.87 -3.49
C TYR A 99 11.87 4.15 -2.05
N GLU A 100 11.07 3.74 -1.06
CA GLU A 100 11.36 3.83 0.37
C GLU A 100 11.66 2.47 0.99
N ASN A 101 12.06 1.47 0.17
CA ASN A 101 12.30 0.09 0.60
C ASN A 101 11.13 -0.52 1.41
N TYR A 102 9.89 -0.10 1.10
CA TYR A 102 8.66 -0.52 1.80
C TYR A 102 8.66 -0.23 3.31
N THR A 103 9.47 0.73 3.76
CA THR A 103 9.52 1.17 5.16
C THR A 103 8.47 2.23 5.45
N HIS A 104 8.21 3.10 4.48
CA HIS A 104 7.26 4.20 4.58
C HIS A 104 6.45 4.33 3.29
N LEU A 105 5.23 4.83 3.43
CA LEU A 105 4.41 5.30 2.32
C LEU A 105 4.35 6.82 2.40
N VAL A 106 4.80 7.51 1.35
CA VAL A 106 4.86 8.97 1.32
C VAL A 106 3.60 9.51 0.66
N LEU A 107 2.81 10.29 1.38
CA LEU A 107 1.73 11.08 0.81
C LEU A 107 2.24 12.50 0.52
N LYS A 108 2.14 12.92 -0.74
CA LYS A 108 2.46 14.27 -1.21
C LYS A 108 1.17 15.08 -1.29
N ILE A 109 1.22 16.31 -0.81
CA ILE A 109 0.14 17.28 -0.92
C ILE A 109 0.69 18.50 -1.64
N ASP A 110 0.06 18.82 -2.77
CA ASP A 110 0.33 19.98 -3.59
C ASP A 110 -0.60 21.11 -3.11
N GLU A 111 -0.08 21.95 -2.20
CA GLU A 111 -0.70 23.22 -1.78
C GLU A 111 -0.38 24.36 -2.74
#